data_AF-A0A9W4IIG0-F1
#
_entry.id   AF-A0A9W4IIG0-F1
#
_cell.length_a   1.000
_cell.length_b   1.000
_cell.length_c   1.000
_cell.angle_alpha   90.00
_cell.angle_beta   90.00
_cell.angle_gamma   90.00
#
_symmetry.space_group_name_H-M   'P 1'
#
loop_
_entity.id
_entity.type
_entity.pdbx_description
1 polymer ?
#
loop_
_entity_poly.entity_id
_entity_poly.type
_entity_poly.pdbx_seq_one_letter_code
_entity_poly.pdbx_strand_id
1 'polypeptide(L)'
;MSNKRQVFLSLHHRDALSIGGNRQRFGHAAYHWGILISPKSSKGPDCYAFDVSDGIVLDPVQRVNLNPKGDWLFREKANINPEKSGHLLGRVMIGKVPNEITYAQIHDLLRAVPLPQKGALSEQNCVTWTRAAICKLQENGLVEQFDLDQFMDQSLAFADRRLHSTESTPASINYTARRM
;
A
#
# COMPACT_ATOMS: atom_id res chain seq x y z
N MET A 1 23.39 -14.01 7.23
CA MET A 1 22.06 -13.52 7.71
C MET A 1 21.04 -13.76 6.60
N SER A 2 19.90 -14.38 6.89
CA SER A 2 18.85 -14.56 5.87
C SER A 2 18.31 -13.20 5.39
N ASN A 3 18.08 -13.05 4.08
CA ASN A 3 17.48 -11.86 3.49
C ASN A 3 15.98 -11.80 3.84
N LYS A 4 15.68 -11.44 5.09
CA LYS A 4 14.31 -11.47 5.63
C LYS A 4 13.43 -10.51 4.83
N ARG A 5 12.23 -11.00 4.49
CA ARG A 5 11.17 -10.19 3.87
C ARG A 5 10.58 -9.24 4.91
N GLN A 6 10.19 -8.07 4.45
CA GLN A 6 9.65 -6.97 5.23
C GLN A 6 8.27 -6.60 4.68
N VAL A 7 7.39 -6.18 5.59
CA VAL A 7 6.06 -5.66 5.26
C VAL A 7 6.12 -4.15 5.29
N PHE A 8 5.67 -3.52 4.22
CA PHE A 8 5.60 -2.08 4.08
C PHE A 8 4.17 -1.65 3.77
N LEU A 9 3.79 -0.51 4.33
CA LEU A 9 2.79 0.35 3.68
C LEU A 9 3.47 1.06 2.50
N SER A 10 2.85 1.01 1.33
CA SER A 10 3.28 1.77 0.15
C SER A 10 2.29 2.90 -0.15
N LEU A 11 2.83 4.08 -0.42
CA LEU A 11 2.08 5.32 -0.64
C LEU A 11 2.36 5.82 -2.04
N HIS A 12 1.31 6.06 -2.81
CA HIS A 12 1.41 6.44 -4.21
C HIS A 12 0.63 7.73 -4.51
N HIS A 13 1.20 8.55 -5.38
CA HIS A 13 0.56 9.73 -5.93
C HIS A 13 -0.63 9.37 -6.82
N ARG A 14 -1.71 10.15 -6.72
CA ARG A 14 -2.96 10.03 -7.50
C ARG A 14 -3.20 11.27 -8.36
N ASP A 15 -2.13 11.82 -8.93
CA ASP A 15 -2.19 12.94 -9.87
C ASP A 15 -2.91 14.15 -9.26
N ALA A 16 -3.89 14.70 -9.97
CA ALA A 16 -4.66 15.86 -9.53
C ALA A 16 -5.36 15.66 -8.16
N LEU A 17 -5.56 14.42 -7.70
CA LEU A 17 -6.17 14.14 -6.39
C LEU A 17 -5.21 14.40 -5.22
N SER A 18 -3.91 14.31 -5.45
CA SER A 18 -2.89 14.43 -4.40
C SER A 18 -2.38 15.85 -4.17
N ILE A 19 -2.85 16.83 -4.94
CA ILE A 19 -2.32 18.21 -4.91
C ILE A 19 -3.41 19.26 -4.64
N GLY A 20 -2.99 20.43 -4.17
CA GLY A 20 -3.84 21.61 -3.99
C GLY A 20 -5.07 21.36 -3.11
N GLY A 21 -6.21 21.95 -3.49
CA GLY A 21 -7.47 21.80 -2.75
C GLY A 21 -7.98 20.36 -2.67
N ASN A 22 -7.65 19.51 -3.65
CA ASN A 22 -8.03 18.10 -3.62
C ASN A 22 -7.32 17.34 -2.49
N ARG A 23 -6.04 17.65 -2.24
CA ARG A 23 -5.32 17.05 -1.12
C ARG A 23 -6.02 17.33 0.21
N GLN A 24 -6.46 18.57 0.42
CA GLN A 24 -7.20 18.95 1.64
C GLN A 24 -8.56 18.26 1.72
N ARG A 25 -9.29 18.21 0.60
CA ARG A 25 -10.63 17.61 0.52
C ARG A 25 -10.62 16.09 0.76
N PHE A 26 -9.68 15.36 0.15
CA PHE A 26 -9.67 13.90 0.20
C PHE A 26 -8.89 13.33 1.41
N GLY A 27 -8.13 14.16 2.12
CA GLY A 27 -7.40 13.72 3.31
C GLY A 27 -6.48 12.52 2.98
N HIS A 28 -6.65 11.43 3.71
CA HIS A 28 -5.95 10.16 3.47
C HIS A 28 -6.15 9.63 2.04
N ALA A 29 -7.36 9.74 1.49
CA ALA A 29 -7.72 9.21 0.18
C ALA A 29 -7.15 10.03 -1.00
N ALA A 30 -6.48 11.15 -0.71
CA ALA A 30 -5.73 11.92 -1.70
C ALA A 30 -4.54 11.13 -2.27
N TYR A 31 -4.05 10.13 -1.54
CA TYR A 31 -3.04 9.19 -1.99
C TYR A 31 -3.64 7.80 -2.17
N HIS A 32 -2.95 6.96 -2.94
CA HIS A 32 -3.29 5.53 -3.06
C HIS A 32 -2.41 4.73 -2.12
N TRP A 33 -3.03 3.81 -1.39
CA TRP A 33 -2.41 3.05 -0.31
C TRP A 33 -2.46 1.56 -0.66
N GLY A 34 -1.41 0.84 -0.28
CA GLY A 34 -1.34 -0.61 -0.46
C GLY A 34 -0.26 -1.26 0.39
N ILE A 35 -0.26 -2.58 0.44
CA ILE A 35 0.73 -3.38 1.14
C ILE A 35 1.81 -3.82 0.16
N LEU A 36 3.08 -3.68 0.55
CA LEU A 36 4.23 -4.11 -0.21
C LEU A 36 5.06 -5.09 0.62
N ILE A 37 5.36 -6.26 0.06
CA ILE A 37 6.29 -7.23 0.61
C ILE A 37 7.59 -7.14 -0.19
N SER A 38 8.68 -6.80 0.49
CA SER A 38 10.00 -6.66 -0.15
C SER A 38 11.05 -7.42 0.66
N PRO A 39 12.00 -8.12 0.02
CA PRO A 39 13.21 -8.55 0.72
C PRO A 39 13.99 -7.33 1.25
N LYS A 40 14.73 -7.52 2.36
CA LYS A 40 15.59 -6.49 2.94
C LYS A 40 16.63 -5.96 1.93
N SER A 41 17.17 -6.85 1.12
CA SER A 41 18.05 -6.53 -0.01
C SER A 41 17.37 -6.99 -1.29
N SER A 42 16.58 -6.10 -1.89
CA SER A 42 15.99 -6.33 -3.20
C SER A 42 17.05 -6.24 -4.30
N LYS A 43 17.00 -7.17 -5.25
CA LYS A 43 17.92 -7.23 -6.39
C LYS A 43 17.21 -7.08 -7.73
N GLY A 44 15.94 -6.65 -7.72
CA GLY A 44 15.17 -6.40 -8.94
C GLY A 44 13.69 -6.74 -8.76
N PRO A 45 13.07 -7.48 -9.70
CA PRO A 45 11.65 -7.84 -9.65
C PRO A 45 11.38 -8.97 -8.64
N ASP A 46 11.56 -8.69 -7.35
CA ASP A 46 11.44 -9.66 -6.25
C ASP A 46 10.48 -9.22 -5.14
N CYS A 47 9.73 -8.14 -5.39
CA CYS A 47 8.72 -7.62 -4.48
C CYS A 47 7.31 -8.00 -4.92
N TYR A 48 6.38 -7.94 -3.97
CA TYR A 48 4.97 -8.19 -4.18
C TYR A 48 4.15 -7.01 -3.66
N ALA A 49 3.22 -6.51 -4.47
CA ALA A 49 2.31 -5.43 -4.06
C ALA A 49 0.86 -5.91 -4.07
N PHE A 50 0.10 -5.41 -3.10
CA PHE A 50 -1.32 -5.67 -2.92
C PHE A 50 -2.04 -4.37 -2.65
N ASP A 51 -3.15 -4.14 -3.34
CA ASP A 51 -4.04 -3.01 -3.06
C ASP A 51 -5.47 -3.30 -3.51
N VAL A 52 -6.35 -2.32 -3.30
CA VAL A 52 -7.68 -2.32 -3.91
C VAL A 52 -7.89 -1.05 -4.71
N SER A 53 -8.58 -1.18 -5.84
CA SER A 53 -8.87 -0.06 -6.73
C SER A 53 -10.22 -0.26 -7.42
N ASP A 54 -10.99 0.81 -7.47
CA ASP A 54 -12.20 0.97 -8.30
C ASP A 54 -11.90 1.63 -9.67
N GLY A 55 -10.63 1.97 -9.90
CA GLY A 55 -10.17 2.60 -11.13
C GLY A 55 -10.29 1.75 -12.40
N ILE A 56 -9.99 2.40 -13.52
CA ILE A 56 -10.00 1.82 -14.87
C ILE A 56 -9.02 0.65 -14.93
N VAL A 57 -9.49 -0.46 -15.51
CA VAL A 57 -8.65 -1.61 -15.88
C VAL A 57 -8.70 -1.73 -17.38
N LEU A 58 -7.61 -1.44 -18.07
CA LEU A 58 -7.58 -1.53 -19.54
C LEU A 58 -7.19 -2.92 -19.99
N ASP A 59 -7.95 -3.48 -20.94
CA ASP A 59 -7.50 -4.62 -21.71
C ASP A 59 -6.21 -4.24 -22.47
N PRO A 60 -5.14 -5.04 -22.37
CA PRO A 60 -3.84 -4.68 -22.94
C PRO A 60 -3.86 -4.67 -24.48
N VAL A 61 -4.78 -5.40 -25.11
CA VAL A 61 -4.90 -5.54 -26.56
C VAL A 61 -5.96 -4.58 -27.10
N GLN A 62 -7.18 -4.69 -26.58
CA GLN A 62 -8.35 -3.98 -27.07
C GLN A 62 -8.48 -2.56 -26.53
N ARG A 63 -7.73 -2.21 -25.47
CA ARG A 63 -7.78 -0.90 -24.79
C ARG A 63 -9.18 -0.53 -24.26
N VAL A 64 -10.04 -1.52 -24.05
CA VAL A 64 -11.36 -1.33 -23.44
C VAL A 64 -11.27 -1.35 -21.92
N ASN A 65 -12.12 -0.58 -21.25
CA ASN A 65 -12.21 -0.63 -19.80
C ASN A 65 -12.94 -1.91 -19.35
N LEU A 66 -12.20 -2.83 -18.74
CA LEU A 66 -12.67 -4.07 -18.12
C LEU A 66 -13.38 -3.85 -16.78
N ASN A 67 -13.30 -2.65 -16.20
CA ASN A 67 -14.03 -2.26 -15.00
C ASN A 67 -14.99 -1.07 -15.26
N PRO A 68 -15.97 -1.22 -16.17
CA PRO A 68 -16.84 -0.10 -16.57
C PRO A 68 -17.78 0.38 -15.46
N LYS A 69 -18.08 -0.49 -14.50
CA LYS A 69 -18.90 -0.16 -13.33
C LYS A 69 -18.08 0.49 -12.21
N GLY A 70 -16.74 0.49 -12.33
CA GLY A 70 -15.82 0.95 -11.30
C GLY A 70 -15.89 0.10 -10.04
N ASP A 71 -16.14 -1.21 -10.14
CA ASP A 71 -16.22 -2.09 -8.98
C ASP A 71 -14.88 -2.15 -8.26
N TRP A 72 -14.90 -2.26 -6.92
CA TRP A 72 -13.67 -2.43 -6.15
C TRP A 72 -13.06 -3.79 -6.48
N LEU A 73 -11.79 -3.78 -6.86
CA LEU A 73 -11.04 -4.98 -7.21
C LEU A 73 -9.84 -5.12 -6.29
N PHE A 74 -9.65 -6.31 -5.72
CA PHE A 74 -8.36 -6.71 -5.15
C PHE A 74 -7.34 -6.88 -6.28
N ARG A 75 -6.19 -6.23 -6.16
CA ARG A 75 -5.11 -6.32 -7.14
C ARG A 75 -3.86 -6.82 -6.46
N GLU A 76 -3.22 -7.79 -7.11
CA GLU A 76 -1.89 -8.27 -6.76
C GLU A 76 -0.93 -8.03 -7.91
N LYS A 77 0.33 -7.76 -7.58
CA LYS A 77 1.42 -7.68 -8.53
C LYS A 77 2.61 -8.42 -7.95
N ALA A 78 2.95 -9.56 -8.55
CA ALA A 78 4.11 -10.34 -8.20
C ALA A 78 5.33 -9.94 -9.04
N ASN A 79 6.53 -10.19 -8.52
CA ASN A 79 7.80 -9.96 -9.20
C ASN A 79 7.93 -8.53 -9.75
N ILE A 80 7.63 -7.53 -8.91
CA ILE A 80 7.78 -6.12 -9.28
C ILE A 80 9.06 -5.52 -8.70
N ASN A 81 9.58 -4.50 -9.39
CA ASN A 81 10.48 -3.53 -8.77
C ASN A 81 9.68 -2.26 -8.45
N PRO A 82 9.39 -1.97 -7.16
CA PRO A 82 8.59 -0.81 -6.77
C PRO A 82 9.18 0.53 -7.24
N GLU A 83 10.51 0.61 -7.37
CA GLU A 83 11.23 1.83 -7.76
C GLU A 83 11.00 2.21 -9.23
N LYS A 84 10.47 1.28 -10.05
CA LYS A 84 10.07 1.57 -11.44
C LYS A 84 8.68 2.22 -11.54
N SER A 85 7.94 2.33 -10.42
CA SER A 85 6.65 3.02 -10.41
C SER A 85 6.86 4.53 -10.34
N GLY A 86 6.45 5.26 -11.38
CA GLY A 86 6.48 6.73 -11.39
C GLY A 86 5.55 7.39 -10.36
N HIS A 87 4.64 6.62 -9.76
CA HIS A 87 3.69 7.12 -8.76
C HIS A 87 4.11 6.79 -7.33
N LEU A 88 5.11 5.95 -7.10
CA LEU A 88 5.54 5.58 -5.75
C LEU A 88 6.18 6.80 -5.06
N LEU A 89 5.54 7.29 -4.01
CA LEU A 89 6.09 8.37 -3.19
C LEU A 89 7.06 7.82 -2.17
N GLY A 90 6.67 6.77 -1.45
CA GLY A 90 7.52 6.16 -0.46
C GLY A 90 6.91 4.92 0.17
N ARG A 91 7.69 4.30 1.05
CA ARG A 91 7.33 3.09 1.78
C ARG A 91 7.62 3.23 3.27
N VAL A 92 6.71 2.74 4.09
CA VAL A 92 6.83 2.76 5.55
C VAL A 92 6.89 1.32 6.03
N MET A 93 8.04 0.89 6.57
CA MET A 93 8.20 -0.46 7.10
C MET A 93 7.38 -0.61 8.36
N ILE A 94 6.49 -1.60 8.39
CA ILE A 94 5.57 -1.86 9.51
C ILE A 94 5.73 -3.27 10.10
N GLY A 95 6.51 -4.14 9.44
CA GLY A 95 6.66 -5.51 9.90
C GLY A 95 7.78 -6.29 9.22
N LYS A 96 8.00 -7.51 9.71
CA LYS A 96 8.93 -8.48 9.15
C LYS A 96 8.20 -9.79 8.96
N VAL A 97 8.39 -10.41 7.80
CA VAL A 97 7.78 -11.70 7.47
C VAL A 97 8.70 -12.81 8.01
N PRO A 98 8.21 -13.72 8.87
CA PRO A 98 8.93 -14.91 9.26
C PRO A 98 9.31 -15.78 8.04
N ASN A 99 10.39 -16.55 8.13
CA ASN A 99 10.92 -17.26 6.96
C ASN A 99 9.95 -18.35 6.45
N GLU A 100 9.21 -18.95 7.37
CA GLU A 100 8.20 -19.98 7.18
C GLU A 100 6.92 -19.49 6.51
N ILE A 101 6.63 -18.18 6.55
CA ILE A 101 5.41 -17.62 5.97
C ILE A 101 5.61 -17.43 4.46
N THR A 102 4.86 -18.17 3.66
CA THR A 102 4.92 -18.12 2.19
C THR A 102 4.22 -16.87 1.64
N TYR A 103 4.51 -16.54 0.38
CA TYR A 103 3.76 -15.50 -0.34
C TYR A 103 2.27 -15.84 -0.43
N ALA A 104 1.92 -17.09 -0.74
CA ALA A 104 0.54 -17.54 -0.86
C ALA A 104 -0.25 -17.30 0.44
N GLN A 105 0.35 -17.58 1.60
CA GLN A 105 -0.29 -17.29 2.89
C GLN A 105 -0.55 -15.80 3.10
N ILE A 106 0.38 -14.92 2.72
CA ILE A 106 0.17 -13.46 2.81
C ILE A 106 -0.92 -13.01 1.85
N HIS A 107 -0.90 -13.52 0.61
CA HIS A 107 -1.94 -13.27 -0.38
C HIS A 107 -3.32 -13.66 0.15
N ASP A 108 -3.46 -14.86 0.71
CA ASP A 108 -4.75 -15.37 1.20
C ASP A 108 -5.27 -14.54 2.38
N LEU A 109 -4.38 -14.12 3.29
CA LEU A 109 -4.72 -13.22 4.37
C LEU A 109 -5.26 -11.87 3.86
N LEU A 110 -4.58 -11.28 2.87
CA LEU A 110 -4.96 -9.98 2.32
C LEU A 110 -6.22 -10.06 1.44
N ARG A 111 -6.39 -11.15 0.70
CA ARG A 111 -7.57 -11.41 -0.13
C ARG A 111 -8.83 -11.65 0.71
N ALA A 112 -8.68 -12.15 1.94
CA ALA A 112 -9.79 -12.32 2.87
C ALA A 112 -10.28 -10.99 3.49
N VAL A 113 -9.55 -9.88 3.31
CA VAL A 113 -9.99 -8.56 3.79
C VAL A 113 -11.15 -8.08 2.92
N PRO A 114 -12.31 -7.71 3.52
CA PRO A 114 -13.47 -7.23 2.76
C PRO A 114 -13.13 -6.04 1.88
N LEU A 115 -13.57 -6.10 0.62
CA LEU A 115 -13.42 -4.98 -0.31
C LEU A 115 -14.28 -3.78 0.13
N PRO A 116 -13.86 -2.55 -0.18
CA PRO A 116 -14.67 -1.37 0.07
C PRO A 116 -16.06 -1.48 -0.59
N GLN A 117 -17.08 -1.03 0.12
CA GLN A 117 -18.47 -1.05 -0.36
C GLN A 117 -18.87 0.31 -0.90
N LYS A 118 -19.36 0.33 -2.15
CA LYS A 118 -19.93 1.54 -2.75
C LYS A 118 -21.24 1.92 -2.07
N GLY A 119 -21.43 3.20 -1.82
CA GLY A 119 -22.68 3.73 -1.24
C GLY A 119 -22.90 3.37 0.23
N ALA A 120 -21.87 2.88 0.93
CA ALA A 120 -21.92 2.73 2.37
C ALA A 120 -22.16 4.09 3.06
N LEU A 121 -22.81 4.07 4.23
CA LEU A 121 -23.12 5.29 5.02
C LEU A 121 -21.86 6.11 5.31
N SER A 122 -20.75 5.44 5.57
CA SER A 122 -19.42 6.02 5.59
C SER A 122 -18.68 5.60 4.34
N GLU A 123 -18.16 6.58 3.59
CA GLU A 123 -17.42 6.30 2.36
C GLU A 123 -16.24 5.35 2.63
N GLN A 124 -16.14 4.30 1.82
CA GLN A 124 -15.05 3.32 1.91
C GLN A 124 -14.19 3.39 0.66
N ASN A 125 -12.88 3.24 0.85
CA ASN A 125 -11.91 3.34 -0.24
C ASN A 125 -10.64 2.50 0.05
N CYS A 126 -9.59 2.68 -0.76
CA CYS A 126 -8.31 1.98 -0.57
C CYS A 126 -7.69 2.18 0.82
N VAL A 127 -7.92 3.32 1.48
CA VAL A 127 -7.45 3.61 2.85
C VAL A 127 -8.19 2.72 3.86
N THR A 128 -9.52 2.60 3.72
CA THR A 128 -10.35 1.73 4.56
C THR A 128 -9.89 0.28 4.46
N TRP A 129 -9.65 -0.21 3.24
CA TRP A 129 -9.11 -1.55 3.03
C TRP A 129 -7.70 -1.70 3.62
N THR A 130 -6.82 -0.72 3.41
CA THR A 130 -5.44 -0.76 3.92
C THR A 130 -5.41 -0.81 5.45
N ARG A 131 -6.29 -0.08 6.13
CA ARG A 131 -6.45 -0.17 7.60
C ARG A 131 -6.83 -1.58 8.03
N ALA A 132 -7.85 -2.17 7.39
CA ALA A 132 -8.27 -3.53 7.69
C ALA A 132 -7.18 -4.57 7.37
N ALA A 133 -6.41 -4.36 6.30
CA ALA A 133 -5.26 -5.19 5.95
C ALA A 133 -4.15 -5.12 6.99
N ILE A 134 -3.83 -3.93 7.50
CA ILE A 134 -2.86 -3.77 8.59
C ILE A 134 -3.33 -4.51 9.85
N CYS A 135 -4.58 -4.32 10.27
CA CYS A 135 -5.15 -5.07 11.41
C CYS A 135 -5.04 -6.58 11.20
N LYS A 136 -5.40 -7.07 9.99
CA LYS A 136 -5.34 -8.49 9.67
C LYS A 136 -3.92 -9.03 9.77
N LEU A 137 -2.93 -8.27 9.31
CA LEU A 137 -1.52 -8.65 9.40
C LEU A 137 -0.98 -8.56 10.83
N GLN A 138 -1.47 -7.62 11.64
CA GLN A 138 -1.18 -7.51 13.07
C GLN A 138 -1.68 -8.72 13.86
N GLU A 139 -2.93 -9.15 13.61
CA GLU A 139 -3.54 -10.35 14.20
C GLU A 139 -2.74 -11.63 13.89
N ASN A 140 -2.05 -11.66 12.74
CA ASN A 140 -1.25 -12.80 12.29
C ASN A 140 0.25 -12.63 12.59
N GLY A 141 0.64 -11.64 13.38
CA GLY A 141 2.03 -11.43 13.81
C GLY A 141 3.00 -11.01 12.71
N LEU A 142 2.50 -10.55 11.55
CA LEU A 142 3.31 -10.09 10.42
C LEU A 142 3.65 -8.60 10.49
N VAL A 143 2.82 -7.83 11.20
CA VAL A 143 2.97 -6.38 11.45
C VAL A 143 3.04 -6.14 12.95
N GLU A 144 3.87 -5.18 13.38
CA GLU A 144 3.98 -4.84 14.81
C GLU A 144 2.70 -4.19 15.35
N GLN A 145 2.47 -4.32 16.65
CA GLN A 145 1.34 -3.65 17.30
C GLN A 145 1.69 -2.17 17.52
N PHE A 146 0.82 -1.29 17.05
CA PHE A 146 0.92 0.17 17.19
C PHE A 146 -0.47 0.81 17.05
N ASP A 147 -0.60 2.06 17.48
CA ASP A 147 -1.81 2.85 17.27
C ASP A 147 -2.01 3.11 15.76
N LEU A 148 -3.07 2.52 15.21
CA LEU A 148 -3.33 2.60 13.78
C LEU A 148 -3.71 4.00 13.32
N ASP A 149 -4.44 4.77 14.14
CA ASP A 149 -4.86 6.12 13.76
C ASP A 149 -3.67 7.05 13.67
N GLN A 150 -2.82 7.05 14.70
CA GLN A 150 -1.57 7.79 14.72
C GLN A 150 -0.64 7.39 13.57
N PHE A 151 -0.52 6.09 13.29
CA PHE A 151 0.28 5.59 12.19
C PHE A 151 -0.19 6.12 10.83
N MET A 152 -1.50 6.12 10.59
CA MET A 152 -2.08 6.57 9.32
C MET A 152 -1.85 8.08 9.14
N ASP A 153 -2.04 8.89 10.18
CA ASP A 153 -1.77 10.33 10.13
C ASP A 153 -0.28 10.64 9.86
N GLN A 154 0.62 9.91 10.52
CA GLN A 154 2.07 10.06 10.32
C GLN A 154 2.51 9.61 8.91
N SER A 155 1.89 8.55 8.38
CA SER A 155 2.13 8.06 7.03
C SER A 155 1.63 9.04 5.97
N LEU A 156 0.49 9.70 6.23
CA LEU A 156 -0.04 10.77 5.39
C LEU A 156 0.92 11.97 5.36
N ALA A 157 1.38 12.43 6.53
CA ALA A 157 2.36 13.51 6.62
C ALA A 157 3.71 13.15 5.94
N PHE A 158 4.09 11.87 5.98
CA PHE A 158 5.25 11.39 5.24
C PHE A 158 5.05 11.46 3.72
N ALA A 159 3.88 11.05 3.20
CA ALA A 159 3.54 11.18 1.79
C ALA A 159 3.55 12.66 1.34
N ASP A 160 3.00 13.56 2.16
CA ASP A 160 3.03 15.01 1.90
C ASP A 160 4.48 15.50 1.75
N ARG A 161 5.37 15.18 2.68
CA ARG A 161 6.78 15.58 2.60
C ARG A 161 7.47 15.01 1.35
N ARG A 162 7.22 13.74 1.02
CA ARG A 162 7.81 13.09 -0.15
C ARG A 162 7.35 13.71 -1.46
N LEU A 163 6.09 14.15 -1.55
CA LEU A 163 5.57 14.83 -2.73
C LEU A 163 6.23 16.19 -2.96
N HIS A 164 6.53 16.93 -1.88
CA HIS A 164 7.16 18.26 -1.99
C HIS A 164 8.69 18.22 -2.13
N SER A 165 9.36 17.21 -1.56
CA SER A 165 10.82 17.12 -1.59
C SER A 165 11.31 15.67 -1.65
N THR A 166 11.53 15.20 -2.87
CA THR A 166 12.02 13.84 -3.12
C THR A 166 13.50 13.65 -2.80
N GLU A 167 14.29 14.72 -2.75
CA GLU A 167 15.74 14.64 -2.48
C GLU A 167 16.06 14.65 -0.98
N SER A 168 15.30 15.42 -0.19
CA SER A 168 15.57 15.59 1.25
C SER A 168 14.84 14.60 2.15
N THR A 169 13.80 13.92 1.62
CA THR A 169 12.99 12.99 2.40
C THR A 169 13.28 11.55 1.97
N PRO A 170 13.64 10.62 2.89
CA PRO A 170 13.94 9.24 2.54
C PRO A 170 12.80 8.54 1.81
N ALA A 171 13.10 7.78 0.74
CA ALA A 171 12.09 6.98 0.02
C ALA A 171 11.52 5.82 0.86
N SER A 172 12.19 5.45 1.96
CA SER A 172 11.75 4.43 2.91
C SER A 172 12.02 4.89 4.34
N ILE A 173 11.03 4.73 5.21
CA ILE A 173 11.17 4.96 6.67
C ILE A 173 10.78 3.70 7.45
N ASN A 174 11.17 3.64 8.71
CA ASN A 174 10.89 2.52 9.59
C ASN A 174 9.95 2.93 10.71
N TYR A 175 8.80 2.27 10.79
CA TYR A 175 7.82 2.44 11.86
C TYR A 175 7.91 1.35 12.93
N THR A 176 8.82 0.40 12.75
CA THR A 176 9.01 -0.71 13.70
C THR A 176 10.06 -0.37 14.74
N ALA A 177 9.98 -0.99 15.91
CA ALA A 177 11.04 -0.94 16.92
C ALA A 177 12.33 -1.65 16.44
N ARG A 178 12.23 -2.44 15.37
CA ARG A 178 13.31 -3.27 14.84
C ARG A 178 14.06 -2.52 13.74
N ARG A 179 15.38 -2.53 13.72
CA ARG A 179 16.17 -1.91 12.63
C ARG A 179 15.80 -2.46 11.24
N MET A 180 15.78 -1.57 10.23
CA MET A 180 15.65 -1.90 8.81
C MET A 180 16.74 -2.87 8.36
#